data_AF-A0A317N0Z7-F1
#
_entry.id   AF-A0A317N0Z7-F1
#
_cell.length_a   1.000
_cell.length_b   1.000
_cell.length_c   1.000
_cell.angle_alpha   90.00
_cell.angle_beta   90.00
_cell.angle_gamma   90.00
#
_symmetry.space_group_name_H-M   'P 1'
#
loop_
_entity.id
_entity.type
_entity.pdbx_description
1 polymer ?
#
loop_
_entity_poly.entity_id
_entity_poly.type
_entity_poly.pdbx_seq_one_letter_code
_entity_poly.pdbx_strand_id
1 'polypeptide(L)'
;MQRLARALSCHQDIAATGAFTLGFLARMEEALALGADHYRHLLREAGLLGQILYLEAEAAGVRGTGIGCFFDTAVTRVLGIEESGWQSLYHFTVGHLVPDSRIETGPPYPDRSP
;
A
#
# COMPACT_ATOMS: atom_id res chain seq x y z
N MET A 1 -2.80 18.75 -1.45
CA MET A 1 -2.35 17.35 -1.62
C MET A 1 -3.02 16.38 -0.65
N GLN A 2 -3.14 16.67 0.65
CA GLN A 2 -3.81 15.78 1.63
C GLN A 2 -5.23 15.34 1.23
N ARG A 3 -6.12 16.28 0.86
CA ARG A 3 -7.49 15.95 0.40
C ARG A 3 -7.52 14.99 -0.79
N LEU A 4 -6.54 15.10 -1.68
CA LEU A 4 -6.42 14.26 -2.86
C LEU A 4 -5.99 12.85 -2.47
N ALA A 5 -4.93 12.71 -1.67
CA ALA A 5 -4.48 11.41 -1.18
C ALA A 5 -5.58 10.67 -0.41
N ARG A 6 -6.32 11.36 0.45
CA ARG A 6 -7.51 10.83 1.14
C ARG A 6 -8.55 10.31 0.13
N ALA A 7 -8.92 11.14 -0.84
CA ALA A 7 -9.94 10.77 -1.82
C ALA A 7 -9.51 9.55 -2.66
N LEU A 8 -8.26 9.50 -3.08
CA LEU A 8 -7.71 8.38 -3.87
C LEU A 8 -7.69 7.07 -3.09
N SER A 9 -7.43 7.11 -1.79
CA SER A 9 -7.34 5.93 -0.92
C SER A 9 -8.65 5.64 -0.18
N CYS A 10 -9.80 5.64 -0.87
CA CYS A 10 -11.12 5.32 -0.29
C CYS A 10 -11.51 6.18 0.94
N HIS A 11 -11.14 7.46 0.94
CA HIS A 11 -11.38 8.40 2.04
C HIS A 11 -10.69 8.07 3.37
N GLN A 12 -9.66 7.21 3.35
CA GLN A 12 -8.90 6.82 4.53
C GLN A 12 -7.91 7.93 4.92
N ASP A 13 -7.97 8.39 6.18
CA ASP A 13 -7.15 9.50 6.66
C ASP A 13 -5.64 9.16 6.70
N ILE A 14 -5.29 7.88 6.90
CA ILE A 14 -3.91 7.38 6.90
C ILE A 14 -3.11 7.73 5.64
N ALA A 15 -3.77 7.87 4.49
CA ALA A 15 -3.13 8.25 3.23
C ALA A 15 -2.81 9.75 3.15
N ALA A 16 -3.51 10.57 3.94
CA ALA A 16 -3.45 12.03 3.89
C ALA A 16 -2.68 12.66 5.06
N THR A 17 -2.60 11.97 6.18
CA THR A 17 -1.93 12.45 7.41
C THR A 17 -0.53 11.88 7.60
N GLY A 18 -0.10 10.93 6.76
CA GLY A 18 1.28 10.47 6.68
C GLY A 18 2.25 11.55 6.18
N ALA A 19 3.54 11.29 6.33
CA ALA A 19 4.61 12.09 5.71
C ALA A 19 4.59 11.93 4.19
N PHE A 20 4.37 10.72 3.68
CA PHE A 20 4.18 10.45 2.26
C PHE A 20 3.36 9.18 2.01
N THR A 21 2.79 9.08 0.80
CA THR A 21 2.06 7.90 0.30
C THR A 21 2.65 7.49 -1.05
N LEU A 22 2.74 6.18 -1.27
CA LEU A 22 3.26 5.52 -2.45
C LEU A 22 2.16 4.66 -3.11
N GLY A 23 2.14 4.61 -4.43
CA GLY A 23 1.36 3.65 -5.20
C GLY A 23 2.29 2.72 -5.97
N PHE A 24 2.13 1.42 -5.79
CA PHE A 24 2.83 0.40 -6.56
C PHE A 24 2.05 0.13 -7.83
N LEU A 25 2.71 0.31 -8.96
CA LEU A 25 2.09 0.21 -10.28
C LEU A 25 2.73 -0.93 -11.06
N ALA A 26 1.92 -1.61 -11.90
CA ALA A 26 2.41 -2.58 -12.86
C ALA A 26 1.66 -2.50 -14.19
N ARG A 27 2.31 -2.96 -15.27
CA ARG A 27 1.65 -3.21 -16.56
C ARG A 27 0.93 -4.56 -16.50
N MET A 28 -0.18 -4.60 -15.77
CA MET A 28 -0.90 -5.83 -15.44
C MET A 28 -1.36 -6.59 -16.70
N GLU A 29 -1.87 -5.89 -17.72
CA GLU A 29 -2.35 -6.53 -18.96
C GLU A 29 -1.22 -7.27 -19.69
N GLU A 30 -0.01 -6.69 -19.74
CA GLU A 30 1.18 -7.34 -20.30
C GLU A 30 1.59 -8.56 -19.52
N ALA A 31 1.56 -8.49 -18.19
CA ALA A 31 1.86 -9.64 -17.35
C ALA A 31 0.83 -10.77 -17.55
N LEU A 32 -0.45 -10.42 -17.65
CA LEU A 32 -1.53 -11.39 -17.90
C LEU A 32 -1.45 -12.03 -19.28
N ALA A 33 -0.90 -11.34 -20.29
CA ALA A 33 -0.66 -11.90 -21.60
C ALA A 33 0.42 -13.02 -21.59
N LEU A 34 1.29 -13.05 -20.58
CA LEU A 34 2.28 -14.12 -20.37
C LEU A 34 1.68 -15.33 -19.63
N GLY A 35 0.62 -15.13 -18.86
CA GLY A 35 -0.11 -16.18 -18.16
C GLY A 35 -0.91 -15.67 -16.96
N ALA A 36 -2.06 -16.30 -16.67
CA ALA A 36 -2.94 -15.88 -15.58
C ALA A 36 -2.30 -15.99 -14.17
N ASP A 37 -1.28 -16.83 -14.01
CA ASP A 37 -0.50 -16.97 -12.78
C ASP A 37 0.32 -15.71 -12.45
N HIS A 38 0.69 -14.91 -13.46
CA HIS A 38 1.46 -13.69 -13.29
C HIS A 38 0.72 -12.63 -12.47
N TYR A 39 -0.62 -12.65 -12.45
CA TYR A 39 -1.42 -11.84 -11.53
C TYR A 39 -1.00 -12.05 -10.08
N ARG A 40 -0.82 -13.32 -9.68
CA ARG A 40 -0.41 -13.68 -8.32
C ARG A 40 1.05 -13.29 -8.07
N HIS A 41 1.91 -13.40 -9.08
CA HIS A 41 3.31 -12.98 -8.95
C HIS A 41 3.41 -11.49 -8.68
N LEU A 42 2.73 -10.65 -9.47
CA LEU A 42 2.70 -9.20 -9.26
C LEU A 42 2.19 -8.80 -7.86
N LEU A 43 1.10 -9.42 -7.39
CA LEU A 43 0.58 -9.13 -6.05
C LEU A 43 1.50 -9.62 -4.93
N ARG A 44 2.20 -10.74 -5.12
CA ARG A 44 3.21 -11.22 -4.17
C ARG A 44 4.41 -10.28 -4.11
N GLU A 45 4.90 -9.82 -5.25
CA GLU A 45 5.99 -8.83 -5.33
C GLU A 45 5.59 -7.52 -4.66
N ALA A 46 4.38 -7.01 -4.92
CA ALA A 46 3.85 -5.84 -4.23
C ALA A 46 3.80 -6.04 -2.70
N GLY A 47 3.38 -7.22 -2.24
CA GLY A 47 3.40 -7.58 -0.82
C GLY A 47 4.80 -7.63 -0.22
N LEU A 48 5.78 -8.20 -0.95
CA LEU A 48 7.19 -8.24 -0.53
C LEU A 48 7.77 -6.83 -0.39
N LEU A 49 7.53 -5.96 -1.37
CA LEU A 49 7.94 -4.55 -1.31
C LEU A 49 7.28 -3.83 -0.13
N GLY A 50 5.99 -4.07 0.11
CA GLY A 50 5.28 -3.52 1.27
C GLY A 50 5.91 -3.96 2.59
N GLN A 51 6.27 -5.24 2.72
CA GLN A 51 6.93 -5.76 3.91
C GLN A 51 8.31 -5.14 4.13
N ILE A 52 9.10 -4.96 3.07
CA ILE A 52 10.38 -4.24 3.14
C ILE A 52 10.13 -2.84 3.67
N LEU A 53 9.18 -2.09 3.11
CA LEU A 53 8.88 -0.73 3.57
C LEU A 53 8.41 -0.67 5.03
N TYR A 54 7.65 -1.66 5.51
CA TYR A 54 7.30 -1.75 6.94
C TYR A 54 8.55 -1.84 7.82
N LEU A 55 9.49 -2.73 7.45
CA LEU A 55 10.72 -2.96 8.22
C LEU A 55 11.65 -1.74 8.17
N GLU A 56 11.84 -1.15 6.99
CA GLU A 56 12.68 0.04 6.80
C GLU A 56 12.09 1.27 7.53
N ALA A 57 10.77 1.43 7.51
CA ALA A 57 10.10 2.49 8.26
C ALA A 57 10.33 2.34 9.78
N GLU A 58 10.18 1.12 10.31
CA GLU A 58 10.44 0.83 11.73
C GLU A 58 11.91 1.09 12.08
N ALA A 59 12.84 0.63 11.25
CA ALA A 59 14.28 0.85 11.43
C ALA A 59 14.65 2.34 11.42
N ALA A 60 13.94 3.15 10.64
CA ALA A 60 14.08 4.60 10.60
C ALA A 60 13.33 5.34 11.73
N GLY A 61 12.67 4.63 12.64
CA GLY A 61 11.94 5.21 13.78
C GLY A 61 10.58 5.82 13.44
N VAL A 62 10.03 5.50 12.28
CA VAL A 62 8.69 5.91 11.83
C VAL A 62 7.79 4.68 11.68
N ARG A 63 6.56 4.84 11.16
CA ARG A 63 5.63 3.75 10.91
C ARG A 63 5.20 3.72 9.46
N GLY A 64 5.15 2.51 8.91
CA GLY A 64 4.51 2.22 7.64
C GLY A 64 3.10 1.68 7.84
N THR A 65 2.23 1.91 6.87
CA THR A 65 0.94 1.20 6.76
C THR A 65 0.61 0.95 5.29
N GLY A 66 0.25 -0.27 5.01
CA GLY A 66 -0.27 -0.71 3.73
C GLY A 66 -1.72 -0.28 3.51
N ILE A 67 -2.07 0.03 2.28
CA ILE A 67 -3.39 0.49 1.87
C ILE A 67 -3.86 -0.40 0.72
N GLY A 68 -4.82 -1.26 1.01
CA GLY A 68 -5.44 -2.15 0.01
C GLY A 68 -6.67 -1.56 -0.68
N CYS A 69 -7.22 -0.45 -0.19
CA CYS A 69 -8.39 0.21 -0.80
C CYS A 69 -7.99 1.55 -1.42
N PHE A 70 -8.19 1.66 -2.73
CA PHE A 70 -7.96 2.86 -3.52
C PHE A 70 -8.84 2.85 -4.78
N PHE A 71 -8.95 3.99 -5.45
CA PHE A 71 -9.65 4.13 -6.72
C PHE A 71 -8.66 4.16 -7.89
N ASP A 72 -8.39 3.00 -8.49
CA ASP A 72 -7.36 2.77 -9.52
C ASP A 72 -7.38 3.79 -10.67
N THR A 73 -8.54 3.98 -11.30
CA THR A 73 -8.70 4.92 -12.41
C THR A 73 -8.48 6.37 -11.98
N ALA A 74 -8.89 6.73 -10.76
CA ALA A 74 -8.65 8.08 -10.25
C ALA A 74 -7.16 8.31 -9.98
N VAL A 75 -6.43 7.30 -9.51
CA VAL A 75 -4.98 7.37 -9.28
C VAL A 75 -4.24 7.58 -10.59
N THR A 76 -4.52 6.75 -11.60
CA THR A 76 -3.88 6.85 -12.92
C THR A 76 -4.20 8.19 -13.62
N ARG A 77 -5.42 8.70 -13.47
CA ARG A 77 -5.82 10.05 -13.93
C ARG A 77 -4.98 11.17 -13.33
N VAL A 78 -4.86 11.16 -12.00
CA VAL A 78 -4.12 12.20 -11.28
C VAL A 78 -2.64 12.19 -11.67
N LEU A 79 -2.10 11.01 -11.94
CA LEU A 79 -0.72 10.83 -12.39
C LEU A 79 -0.52 11.14 -13.89
N GLY A 80 -1.59 11.32 -14.66
CA GLY A 80 -1.52 11.57 -16.11
C GLY A 80 -1.08 10.35 -16.91
N ILE A 81 -1.35 9.14 -16.41
CA ILE A 81 -0.89 7.87 -17.00
C ILE A 81 -2.03 6.93 -17.39
N GLU A 82 -3.26 7.41 -17.54
CA GLU A 82 -4.44 6.57 -17.86
C GLU A 82 -4.23 5.69 -19.11
N GLU A 83 -3.55 6.20 -20.13
CA GLU A 83 -3.34 5.48 -21.40
C GLU A 83 -2.02 4.69 -21.46
N SER A 84 -1.26 4.65 -20.37
CA SER A 84 0.07 4.02 -20.34
C SER A 84 0.05 2.49 -20.15
N GLY A 85 -1.09 1.93 -19.75
CA GLY A 85 -1.23 0.54 -19.33
C GLY A 85 -0.78 0.27 -17.88
N TRP A 86 -0.35 1.29 -17.12
CA TRP A 86 -0.05 1.14 -15.69
C TRP A 86 -1.33 1.03 -14.86
N GLN A 87 -1.39 0.04 -13.97
CA GLN A 87 -2.48 -0.19 -13.02
C GLN A 87 -1.96 -0.17 -11.58
N SER A 88 -2.77 0.32 -10.64
CA SER A 88 -2.44 0.27 -9.21
C SER A 88 -2.58 -1.15 -8.68
N LEU A 89 -1.57 -1.62 -7.96
CA LEU A 89 -1.58 -2.94 -7.31
C LEU A 89 -1.77 -2.84 -5.81
N TYR A 90 -1.08 -1.88 -5.19
CA TYR A 90 -1.03 -1.72 -3.75
C TYR A 90 -0.54 -0.32 -3.40
N HIS A 91 -1.06 0.26 -2.32
CA HIS A 91 -0.63 1.57 -1.85
C HIS A 91 0.01 1.43 -0.47
N PHE A 92 0.85 2.39 -0.10
CA PHE A 92 1.56 2.38 1.18
C PHE A 92 1.74 3.80 1.69
N THR A 93 1.64 4.04 2.99
CA THR A 93 1.89 5.35 3.62
C THR A 93 2.95 5.20 4.72
N VAL A 94 3.75 6.23 4.89
CA VAL A 94 4.74 6.33 5.97
C VAL A 94 4.49 7.60 6.75
N GLY A 95 4.53 7.53 8.07
CA GLY A 95 4.34 8.68 8.95
C GLY A 95 4.77 8.41 10.38
N HIS A 96 4.55 9.40 11.25
CA HIS A 96 4.76 9.22 12.69
C HIS A 96 3.62 8.40 13.31
N LEU A 97 3.97 7.59 14.30
CA LEU A 97 3.01 6.86 15.12
C LEU A 97 2.10 7.85 15.87
N VAL A 98 0.79 7.62 15.79
CA VAL A 98 -0.18 8.18 16.73
C VAL A 98 -0.71 7.02 17.57
N PRO A 99 -0.37 6.95 18.87
CA PRO A 99 -0.86 5.87 19.73
C PRO A 99 -2.39 5.86 19.79
N ASP A 100 -3.00 4.71 19.54
CA ASP A 100 -4.43 4.49 19.69
C ASP A 100 -4.66 3.58 20.90
N SER A 101 -5.24 4.13 21.96
CA SER A 101 -5.48 3.42 23.23
C SER A 101 -6.46 2.26 23.11
N ARG A 102 -7.14 2.12 21.96
CA ARG A 102 -8.03 0.98 21.66
C ARG A 102 -7.25 -0.24 21.16
N ILE A 103 -5.99 -0.08 20.75
CA ILE A 103 -5.15 -1.16 20.25
C ILE A 103 -4.49 -1.87 21.44
N GLU A 104 -4.78 -3.16 21.60
CA GLU A 104 -4.14 -4.02 22.59
C GLU A 104 -2.83 -4.60 22.07
N THR A 105 -1.86 -4.79 22.96
CA THR A 105 -0.60 -5.46 22.63
C THR A 105 -0.61 -6.85 23.27
N GLY A 106 -0.79 -7.87 22.43
CA GLY A 106 -0.74 -9.28 22.82
C GLY A 106 0.11 -10.07 21.83
N PRO A 107 0.53 -11.30 22.18
CA PRO A 107 1.23 -12.15 21.24
C PRO A 107 0.31 -12.48 20.04
N PRO A 108 0.84 -12.56 18.81
CA PRO A 108 0.02 -12.84 17.61
C PRO A 108 -0.59 -14.26 17.62
N TYR A 109 0.05 -15.19 18.33
CA TYR A 109 -0.40 -16.58 18.50
C TYR A 109 -0.11 -17.07 19.93
N PRO A 110 -0.91 -16.67 20.94
CA PRO A 110 -0.64 -16.95 22.36
C PRO A 110 -0.47 -18.44 22.67
N ASP A 111 -1.18 -19.31 21.94
CA ASP A 111 -1.22 -20.75 22.21
C ASP A 111 -0.18 -21.57 21.42
N ARG A 112 0.62 -20.93 20.55
CA ARG A 112 1.73 -21.62 19.86
C ARG A 112 3.01 -21.47 20.64
N SER A 113 3.54 -22.58 21.15
CA SER A 113 4.95 -22.66 21.53
C SER A 113 5.84 -22.55 20.28
N PRO A 114 7.01 -21.88 20.36
CA PRO A 114 7.91 -21.69 19.23
C PRO A 114 8.44 -23.00 18.65
#